data_AF-V9H556-F1
#
_entry.id   AF-V9H556-F1
#
_cell.length_a   1.000
_cell.length_b   1.000
_cell.length_c   1.000
_cell.angle_alpha   90.00
_cell.angle_beta   90.00
_cell.angle_gamma   90.00
#
_symmetry.space_group_name_H-M   'P 1'
#
loop_
_entity.id
_entity.type
_entity.pdbx_description
1 polymer ?
#
loop_
_entity_poly.entity_id
_entity_poly.type
_entity_poly.pdbx_seq_one_letter_code
_entity_poly.pdbx_strand_id
1 'polypeptide(L)'
;MDNYNLHLSSIEDIKEEEKRLHEEYKRKLSELKKIQKEKESVGQVFTKGLLPIYVLHILSIAPSNGYDIANKIGERTNGLWIPSTGGIYPLLKKLEKDEYIIGEWDDPKKKFQKVYSLTQKGIEEYESRKHLLKPKIEEALKVFKIIYKDLYK
;
A
#
# COMPACT_ATOMS: atom_id res chain seq x y z
N MET A 1 5.01 6.24 -48.71
CA MET A 1 3.66 6.77 -48.43
C MET A 1 2.75 5.58 -48.64
N ASP A 2 2.60 4.76 -47.62
CA ASP A 2 1.98 3.45 -47.78
C ASP A 2 0.49 3.55 -47.46
N ASN A 3 -0.30 3.19 -48.48
CA ASN A 3 -1.76 3.22 -48.49
C ASN A 3 -2.35 2.31 -47.40
N TYR A 4 -2.93 2.91 -46.36
CA TYR A 4 -3.96 2.25 -45.56
C TYR A 4 -5.30 2.38 -46.28
N ASN A 5 -5.49 1.60 -47.35
CA ASN A 5 -6.82 1.38 -47.92
C ASN A 5 -7.47 0.21 -47.19
N LEU A 6 -8.16 0.50 -46.10
CA LEU A 6 -9.12 -0.43 -45.49
C LEU A 6 -10.43 -0.30 -46.27
N HIS A 7 -10.57 -1.06 -47.36
CA HIS A 7 -11.81 -1.11 -48.12
C HIS A 7 -12.82 -1.97 -47.35
N LEU A 8 -13.50 -1.42 -46.35
CA LEU A 8 -14.66 -2.09 -45.74
C LEU A 8 -15.78 -2.13 -46.77
N SER A 9 -16.05 -3.31 -47.31
CA SER A 9 -16.88 -3.51 -48.49
C SER A 9 -18.32 -3.94 -48.18
N SER A 10 -18.65 -4.21 -46.92
CA SER A 10 -20.00 -4.58 -46.50
C SER A 10 -20.32 -4.18 -45.03
N ILE A 11 -21.61 -4.10 -44.68
CA ILE A 11 -22.06 -3.92 -43.28
C ILE A 11 -21.61 -5.09 -42.39
N GLU A 12 -21.49 -6.29 -42.96
CA GLU A 12 -20.92 -7.46 -42.28
C GLU A 12 -19.46 -7.21 -41.88
N ASP A 13 -18.63 -6.65 -42.77
CA ASP A 13 -17.21 -6.35 -42.51
C ASP A 13 -17.05 -5.36 -41.33
N ILE A 14 -17.95 -4.37 -41.24
CA ILE A 14 -17.98 -3.40 -40.13
C ILE A 14 -18.28 -4.11 -38.81
N LYS A 15 -19.28 -4.99 -38.79
CA LYS A 15 -19.68 -5.71 -37.57
C LYS A 15 -18.60 -6.69 -37.10
N GLU A 16 -17.90 -7.34 -38.02
CA GLU A 16 -16.78 -8.22 -37.70
C GLU A 16 -15.61 -7.43 -37.11
N GLU A 17 -15.27 -6.28 -37.69
CA GLU A 17 -14.23 -5.39 -37.18
C GLU A 17 -14.59 -4.80 -35.81
N GLU A 18 -15.84 -4.38 -35.59
CA GLU A 18 -16.34 -3.93 -34.28
C GLU A 18 -16.22 -5.03 -33.22
N LYS A 19 -16.58 -6.27 -33.55
CA LYS A 19 -16.45 -7.42 -32.65
C LYS A 19 -14.98 -7.67 -32.29
N ARG A 20 -14.09 -7.62 -33.27
CA ARG A 20 -12.64 -7.79 -33.06
C ARG A 20 -12.08 -6.72 -32.13
N LEU A 21 -12.40 -5.45 -32.38
CA LEU A 21 -11.98 -4.32 -31.55
C LEU A 21 -12.49 -4.44 -30.12
N HIS A 22 -13.74 -4.90 -29.93
CA HIS A 22 -14.31 -5.12 -28.60
C HIS A 22 -13.61 -6.25 -27.84
N GLU A 23 -13.26 -7.34 -28.52
CA GLU A 23 -12.49 -8.44 -27.94
C GLU A 23 -11.07 -7.99 -27.55
N GLU A 24 -10.41 -7.20 -28.40
CA GLU A 24 -9.10 -6.62 -28.12
C GLU A 24 -9.16 -5.65 -26.92
N TYR A 25 -10.17 -4.76 -26.88
CA TYR A 25 -10.40 -3.86 -25.75
C TYR A 25 -10.60 -4.61 -24.43
N LYS A 26 -11.42 -5.69 -24.44
CA LYS A 26 -11.61 -6.55 -23.26
C LYS A 26 -10.33 -7.23 -22.81
N ARG A 27 -9.49 -7.70 -23.75
CA ARG A 27 -8.20 -8.29 -23.43
C ARG A 27 -7.25 -7.26 -22.81
N LYS A 28 -7.16 -6.07 -23.39
CA LYS A 28 -6.37 -4.96 -22.83
C LYS A 28 -6.81 -4.60 -21.41
N LEU A 29 -8.12 -4.50 -21.18
CA LEU A 29 -8.69 -4.24 -19.86
C LEU A 29 -8.35 -5.34 -18.84
N SER A 30 -8.37 -6.60 -19.24
CA SER A 30 -8.05 -7.71 -18.33
C SER A 30 -6.56 -7.72 -17.95
N GLU A 31 -5.68 -7.41 -18.90
CA GLU A 31 -4.24 -7.23 -18.65
C GLU A 31 -3.98 -6.06 -17.70
N LEU A 32 -4.61 -4.91 -17.92
CA LEU A 32 -4.48 -3.75 -17.03
C LEU A 32 -4.97 -4.05 -15.61
N LYS A 33 -6.11 -4.75 -15.47
CA LYS A 33 -6.61 -5.20 -14.16
C LYS A 33 -5.67 -6.20 -13.50
N LYS A 34 -5.01 -7.08 -14.25
CA LYS A 34 -4.02 -8.03 -13.73
C LYS A 34 -2.79 -7.29 -13.20
N ILE A 35 -2.24 -6.35 -13.98
CA ILE A 35 -1.11 -5.50 -13.57
C ILE A 35 -1.46 -4.68 -12.32
N GLN A 36 -2.66 -4.11 -12.27
CA GLN A 36 -3.14 -3.38 -11.10
C GLN A 36 -3.20 -4.29 -9.85
N LYS A 37 -3.78 -5.48 -9.98
CA LYS A 37 -3.88 -6.47 -8.90
C LYS A 37 -2.52 -6.95 -8.40
N GLU A 38 -1.54 -7.11 -9.29
CA GLU A 38 -0.16 -7.47 -8.94
C GLU A 38 0.57 -6.33 -8.22
N LYS A 39 0.37 -5.07 -8.65
CA LYS A 39 0.89 -3.91 -7.90
C LYS A 39 0.26 -3.80 -6.51
N GLU A 40 -1.05 -4.05 -6.41
CA GLU A 40 -1.75 -4.08 -5.14
C GLU A 40 -1.28 -5.22 -4.23
N SER A 41 -0.91 -6.39 -4.76
CA SER A 41 -0.45 -7.52 -3.94
C SER A 41 0.92 -7.28 -3.32
N VAL A 42 1.84 -6.65 -4.04
CA VAL A 42 3.12 -6.18 -3.48
C VAL A 42 2.85 -5.15 -2.38
N GLY A 43 1.98 -4.17 -2.64
CA GLY A 43 1.53 -3.21 -1.62
C GLY A 43 0.84 -3.85 -0.41
N GLN A 44 0.13 -4.97 -0.59
CA GLN A 44 -0.52 -5.73 0.50
C GLN A 44 0.48 -6.39 1.46
N VAL A 45 1.63 -6.84 0.97
CA VAL A 45 2.71 -7.37 1.84
C VAL A 45 3.21 -6.29 2.79
N PHE A 46 3.45 -5.07 2.28
CA PHE A 46 3.88 -3.92 3.09
C PHE A 46 2.78 -3.43 4.04
N THR A 47 1.54 -3.32 3.55
CA THR A 47 0.42 -2.73 4.31
C THR A 47 -0.17 -3.65 5.38
N LYS A 48 -0.20 -4.98 5.19
CA LYS A 48 -0.75 -5.89 6.21
C LYS A 48 0.29 -6.35 7.23
N GLY A 49 1.56 -6.48 6.84
CA GLY A 49 2.63 -6.99 7.70
C GLY A 49 3.40 -5.89 8.44
N LEU A 50 3.83 -4.84 7.73
CA LEU A 50 4.78 -3.86 8.25
C LEU A 50 4.12 -2.58 8.77
N LEU A 51 2.91 -2.24 8.28
CA LEU A 51 2.22 -1.02 8.73
C LEU A 51 1.99 -0.96 10.25
N PRO A 52 1.52 -2.03 10.93
CA PRO A 52 1.33 -1.98 12.38
C PRO A 52 2.61 -1.65 13.14
N ILE A 53 3.72 -2.33 12.83
CA ILE A 53 4.99 -2.10 13.52
C ILE A 53 5.57 -0.72 13.19
N TYR A 54 5.37 -0.23 11.98
CA TYR A 54 5.91 1.07 11.59
C TYR A 54 5.09 2.25 12.13
N VAL A 55 3.77 2.10 12.26
CA VAL A 55 2.94 3.06 13.00
C VAL A 55 3.39 3.16 14.46
N LEU A 56 3.60 2.01 15.13
CA LEU A 56 4.12 2.01 16.50
C LEU A 56 5.52 2.67 16.59
N HIS A 57 6.39 2.45 15.61
CA HIS A 57 7.69 3.12 15.53
C HIS A 57 7.58 4.64 15.39
N ILE A 58 6.67 5.15 14.55
CA ILE A 58 6.47 6.61 14.44
C ILE A 58 6.00 7.18 15.78
N LEU A 59 5.05 6.51 16.43
CA LEU A 59 4.52 6.92 17.72
C LEU A 59 5.52 6.77 18.87
N SER A 60 6.51 5.88 18.75
CA SER A 60 7.61 5.76 19.73
C SER A 60 8.59 6.94 19.68
N ILE A 61 8.60 7.70 18.57
CA ILE A 61 9.45 8.88 18.41
C ILE A 61 8.75 10.11 18.97
N ALA A 62 7.48 10.32 18.59
CA ALA A 62 6.66 11.42 19.09
C ALA A 62 5.16 11.14 18.86
N PRO A 63 4.28 11.66 19.73
CA PRO A 63 2.84 11.68 19.47
C PRO A 63 2.52 12.29 18.10
N SER A 64 1.52 11.77 17.39
CA SER A 64 1.19 12.20 16.02
C SER A 64 -0.27 11.91 15.65
N ASN A 65 -0.84 12.71 14.75
CA ASN A 65 -2.14 12.41 14.14
C ASN A 65 -1.99 11.43 12.96
N GLY A 66 -3.12 10.88 12.48
CA GLY A 66 -3.10 9.89 11.39
C GLY A 66 -2.53 10.38 10.06
N TYR A 67 -2.71 11.67 9.73
CA TYR A 67 -2.18 12.26 8.51
C TYR A 67 -0.65 12.36 8.57
N ASP A 68 -0.12 12.89 9.67
CA ASP A 68 1.31 13.03 9.90
C ASP A 68 2.02 11.68 9.97
N ILE A 69 1.38 10.66 10.53
CA ILE A 69 1.92 9.29 10.51
C ILE A 69 2.11 8.80 9.08
N ALA A 70 1.11 8.98 8.20
CA ALA A 70 1.22 8.56 6.80
C ALA A 70 2.34 9.33 6.06
N ASN A 71 2.43 10.64 6.27
CA ASN A 71 3.47 11.48 5.67
C ASN A 71 4.86 11.09 6.14
N LYS A 72 5.06 10.91 7.46
CA LYS A 72 6.36 10.49 8.02
C LYS A 72 6.80 9.13 7.48
N ILE A 73 5.87 8.19 7.25
CA ILE A 73 6.18 6.90 6.61
C ILE A 73 6.62 7.13 5.15
N GLY A 74 5.92 7.99 4.42
CA GLY A 74 6.30 8.40 3.07
C GLY A 74 7.72 8.98 3.00
N GLU A 75 8.00 9.98 3.83
CA GLU A 75 9.31 10.65 3.90
C GLU A 75 10.43 9.66 4.22
N ARG A 76 10.26 8.83 5.26
CA ARG A 76 11.27 7.85 5.69
C ARG A 76 11.51 6.73 4.68
N THR A 77 10.56 6.49 3.79
CA THR A 77 10.67 5.50 2.72
C THR A 77 10.98 6.11 1.36
N ASN A 78 11.43 7.37 1.32
CA ASN A 78 11.72 8.11 0.08
C ASN A 78 10.56 8.09 -0.92
N GLY A 79 9.33 8.18 -0.42
CA GLY A 79 8.10 8.14 -1.22
C GLY A 79 7.74 6.77 -1.79
N LEU A 80 8.53 5.73 -1.53
CA LEU A 80 8.26 4.37 -2.03
C LEU A 80 7.02 3.76 -1.39
N TRP A 81 6.63 4.23 -0.20
CA TRP A 81 5.44 3.76 0.47
C TRP A 81 4.75 4.87 1.27
N ILE A 82 3.56 5.26 0.81
CA ILE A 82 2.66 6.15 1.53
C ILE A 82 1.39 5.37 1.86
N PRO A 83 1.16 5.02 3.14
CA PRO A 83 -0.07 4.34 3.54
C PRO A 83 -1.31 5.18 3.21
N SER A 84 -2.34 4.54 2.68
CA SER A 84 -3.61 5.22 2.42
C SER A 84 -4.38 5.49 3.70
N THR A 85 -5.34 6.42 3.64
CA THR A 85 -6.28 6.69 4.74
C THR A 85 -7.06 5.43 5.14
N GLY A 86 -7.46 4.62 4.16
CA GLY A 86 -8.11 3.32 4.36
C GLY A 86 -7.22 2.25 5.02
N GLY A 87 -5.90 2.43 5.03
CA GLY A 87 -4.97 1.59 5.79
C GLY A 87 -4.71 2.14 7.20
N ILE A 88 -4.48 3.45 7.32
CA ILE A 88 -4.04 4.08 8.57
C ILE A 88 -5.16 4.14 9.61
N TYR A 89 -6.32 4.71 9.28
CA TYR A 89 -7.35 4.99 10.30
C TYR A 89 -7.99 3.73 10.88
N PRO A 90 -8.30 2.68 10.09
CA PRO A 90 -8.75 1.41 10.65
C PRO A 90 -7.70 0.76 11.56
N LEU A 91 -6.42 0.88 11.23
CA LEU A 91 -5.33 0.38 12.06
C LEU A 91 -5.22 1.16 13.37
N LEU A 92 -5.27 2.50 13.35
CA LEU A 92 -5.24 3.32 14.57
C LEU A 92 -6.41 2.97 15.48
N LYS A 93 -7.63 2.82 14.92
CA LYS A 93 -8.81 2.36 15.69
C LYS A 93 -8.59 1.00 16.33
N LYS A 94 -7.93 0.07 15.63
CA LYS A 94 -7.59 -1.24 16.17
C LYS A 94 -6.55 -1.15 17.29
N LEU A 95 -5.45 -0.43 17.07
CA LEU A 95 -4.39 -0.25 18.08
C LEU A 95 -4.93 0.44 19.34
N GLU A 96 -5.86 1.38 19.20
CA GLU A 96 -6.52 2.05 20.32
C GLU A 96 -7.45 1.10 21.07
N LYS A 97 -8.25 0.29 20.34
CA LYS A 97 -9.09 -0.76 20.94
C LYS A 97 -8.25 -1.80 21.70
N ASP A 98 -7.08 -2.15 21.19
CA ASP A 98 -6.15 -3.10 21.80
C ASP A 98 -5.31 -2.43 22.92
N GLU A 99 -5.55 -1.14 23.22
CA GLU A 99 -4.90 -0.33 24.25
C GLU A 99 -3.39 -0.12 24.04
N TYR A 100 -2.89 -0.33 22.82
CA TYR A 100 -1.50 -0.06 22.47
C TYR A 100 -1.24 1.43 22.24
N ILE A 101 -2.27 2.17 21.85
CA ILE A 101 -2.21 3.63 21.71
C ILE A 101 -3.38 4.26 22.45
N ILE A 102 -3.18 5.49 22.89
CA ILE A 102 -4.25 6.37 23.35
C ILE A 102 -4.34 7.53 22.37
N GLY A 103 -5.57 7.98 22.06
CA GLY A 103 -5.76 9.15 21.21
C GLY A 103 -6.56 10.25 21.91
N GLU A 104 -6.03 11.46 21.85
CA GLU A 104 -6.59 12.66 22.45
C GLU A 104 -6.96 13.68 21.35
N TRP A 105 -8.04 14.43 21.54
CA TRP A 105 -8.43 15.48 20.60
C TRP A 105 -7.70 16.78 20.95
N ASP A 106 -6.98 17.33 19.98
CA ASP A 106 -6.15 18.54 20.16
C ASP A 106 -6.98 19.79 20.55
N ASP A 107 -8.22 19.88 20.04
CA ASP A 107 -9.23 20.83 20.50
C ASP A 107 -10.52 20.07 20.85
N PRO A 108 -10.91 19.96 22.13
CA PRO A 108 -12.13 19.27 22.54
C PRO A 108 -13.43 19.90 22.02
N LYS A 109 -13.41 21.20 21.69
CA LYS A 109 -14.58 21.96 21.22
C LYS A 109 -14.74 21.89 19.70
N LYS A 110 -13.63 21.79 18.95
CA LYS A 110 -13.64 21.77 17.47
C LYS A 110 -13.30 20.41 16.86
N LYS A 111 -12.73 19.47 17.63
CA LYS A 111 -12.29 18.13 17.21
C LYS A 111 -11.55 18.13 15.87
N PHE A 112 -10.58 19.02 15.71
CA PHE A 112 -9.85 19.16 14.44
C PHE A 112 -9.10 17.88 14.07
N GLN A 113 -8.28 17.36 14.98
CA GLN A 113 -7.48 16.16 14.74
C GLN A 113 -7.29 15.39 16.05
N LYS A 114 -7.25 14.05 15.94
CA LYS A 114 -6.93 13.16 17.05
C LYS A 114 -5.43 12.86 17.01
N VAL A 115 -4.72 13.19 18.08
CA VAL A 115 -3.29 12.93 18.25
C VAL A 115 -3.15 11.64 19.05
N TYR A 116 -2.35 10.72 18.55
CA TYR A 116 -2.12 9.42 19.18
C TYR A 116 -0.74 9.38 19.84
N SER A 117 -0.64 8.67 20.96
CA SER A 117 0.62 8.35 21.66
C SER A 117 0.64 6.89 22.08
N LEU A 118 1.84 6.31 22.26
CA LEU A 118 1.97 4.95 22.79
C LEU A 118 1.56 4.90 24.25
N THR A 119 0.88 3.82 24.64
CA THR A 119 0.75 3.43 26.05
C THR A 119 1.96 2.59 26.47
N GLN A 120 2.08 2.28 27.77
CA GLN A 120 3.09 1.34 28.26
C GLN A 120 2.98 -0.03 27.57
N LYS A 121 1.76 -0.56 27.45
CA LYS A 121 1.44 -1.79 26.70
C LYS A 121 1.85 -1.68 25.23
N GLY A 122 1.67 -0.50 24.63
CA GLY A 122 2.11 -0.23 23.25
C GLY A 122 3.63 -0.24 23.06
N ILE A 123 4.39 0.24 24.04
CA ILE A 123 5.85 0.21 24.02
C ILE A 123 6.35 -1.24 24.09
N GLU A 124 5.77 -2.06 24.98
CA GLU A 124 6.09 -3.48 25.11
C GLU A 124 5.77 -4.26 23.83
N GLU A 125 4.58 -4.02 23.26
CA GLU A 125 4.18 -4.62 21.99
C GLU A 125 5.09 -4.20 20.83
N TYR A 126 5.50 -2.93 20.80
CA TYR A 126 6.44 -2.40 19.80
C TYR A 126 7.77 -3.16 19.84
N GLU A 127 8.41 -3.26 21.01
CA GLU A 127 9.69 -3.94 21.15
C GLU A 127 9.57 -5.46 20.91
N SER A 128 8.50 -6.10 21.39
CA SER A 128 8.21 -7.52 21.13
C SER A 128 8.11 -7.82 19.63
N ARG A 129 7.29 -7.05 18.90
CA ARG A 129 7.12 -7.20 17.45
C ARG A 129 8.42 -6.93 16.69
N LYS A 130 9.16 -5.89 17.09
CA LYS A 130 10.45 -5.53 16.48
C LYS A 130 11.46 -6.68 16.60
N HIS A 131 11.54 -7.31 17.77
CA HIS A 131 12.39 -8.48 17.97
C HIS A 131 11.92 -9.68 17.11
N LEU A 132 10.63 -9.97 17.12
CA LEU A 132 10.04 -11.09 16.38
C LEU A 132 10.18 -10.95 14.85
N LEU A 133 10.05 -9.73 14.31
CA LEU A 133 10.06 -9.47 12.88
C LEU A 133 11.48 -9.35 12.30
N LYS A 134 12.46 -8.92 13.09
CA LYS A 134 13.85 -8.72 12.62
C LYS A 134 14.41 -9.91 11.83
N PRO A 135 14.45 -11.16 12.36
CA PRO A 135 15.03 -12.27 11.62
C PRO A 135 14.27 -12.58 10.33
N LYS A 136 12.94 -12.43 10.32
CA LYS A 136 12.09 -12.66 9.14
C LYS A 136 12.35 -11.63 8.03
N ILE A 137 12.53 -10.36 8.42
CA ILE A 137 12.87 -9.29 7.48
C ILE A 137 14.27 -9.53 6.90
N GLU A 138 15.24 -9.89 7.73
CA GLU A 138 16.60 -10.20 7.28
C GLU A 138 16.62 -11.38 6.29
N GLU A 139 15.84 -12.43 6.54
CA GLU A 139 15.67 -13.56 5.63
C GLU A 139 15.04 -13.14 4.30
N ALA A 140 13.93 -12.41 4.34
CA ALA A 140 13.26 -11.91 3.12
C ALA A 140 14.19 -11.04 2.27
N LEU A 141 14.97 -10.15 2.89
CA LEU A 141 15.96 -9.33 2.20
C LEU A 141 17.05 -10.16 1.52
N LYS A 142 17.49 -11.27 2.14
CA LYS A 142 18.45 -12.20 1.51
C LYS A 142 17.84 -12.84 0.27
N VAL A 143 16.61 -13.34 0.36
CA VAL A 143 15.89 -13.95 -0.78
C VAL A 143 15.74 -12.96 -1.93
N PHE A 144 15.28 -11.73 -1.65
CA PHE A 144 15.15 -10.70 -2.69
C PHE A 144 16.49 -10.36 -3.36
N LYS A 145 17.58 -10.30 -2.58
CA LYS A 145 18.92 -10.05 -3.13
C LYS A 145 19.40 -11.17 -4.06
N ILE A 146 19.14 -12.43 -3.71
CA ILE A 146 19.48 -13.58 -4.54
C ILE A 146 18.70 -13.52 -5.85
N ILE A 147 17.37 -13.41 -5.78
CA ILE A 147 16.50 -13.33 -6.97
C ILE A 147 16.87 -12.15 -7.86
N TYR A 148 17.13 -10.97 -7.27
CA TYR A 148 17.52 -9.79 -8.04
C TYR A 148 18.85 -10.00 -8.77
N LYS A 149 19.82 -10.65 -8.13
CA LYS A 149 21.08 -11.00 -8.78
C LYS A 149 20.82 -11.95 -9.95
N ASP A 150 20.10 -13.04 -9.73
CA ASP A 150 19.86 -14.07 -10.75
C ASP A 150 19.11 -13.53 -11.98
N LEU A 151 18.19 -12.57 -11.80
CA LEU A 151 17.39 -12.00 -12.89
C LEU A 151 18.09 -10.87 -13.66
N TYR A 152 19.02 -10.15 -13.04
CA TYR A 152 19.54 -8.88 -13.57
C TYR A 152 21.07 -8.73 -13.56
N LYS A 153 21.82 -9.75 -13.12
CA LYS A 153 23.30 -9.75 -13.11
C LYS A 153 23.86 -11.09 -13.59
#